data_AF-A0A0G1IS76-F1
#
_entry.id   AF-A0A0G1IS76-F1
#
_cell.length_a   1.000
_cell.length_b   1.000
_cell.length_c   1.000
_cell.angle_alpha   90.00
_cell.angle_beta   90.00
_cell.angle_gamma   90.00
#
_symmetry.space_group_name_H-M   'P 1'
#
loop_
_entity.id
_entity.type
_entity.pdbx_description
1 polymer ?
#
loop_
_entity_poly.entity_id
_entity_poly.type
_entity_poly.pdbx_seq_one_letter_code
_entity_poly.pdbx_strand_id
1 'polypeptide(L)'
;ILDNLPDTEMSPTSRRLLRESPLDWVASRKRSLRSALLEGDQEAVDAIVDDVAHVIGIREANWWMLSVMEEFIDFVDIDSDVE
;
A
#
# COMPACT_ATOMS: atom_id res chain seq x y z
N ILE A 1 -4.48 20.22 -8.00
CA ILE A 1 -5.07 19.14 -7.17
C ILE A 1 -3.94 18.46 -6.38
N LEU A 2 -3.08 19.24 -5.70
CA LEU A 2 -1.98 18.69 -4.88
C LEU A 2 -1.71 19.52 -3.60
N ASP A 3 -2.49 20.57 -3.33
CA ASP A 3 -2.13 21.57 -2.29
C ASP A 3 -2.73 21.28 -0.90
N ASN A 4 -3.33 20.13 -0.65
CA ASN A 4 -3.88 19.78 0.67
C ASN A 4 -3.70 18.29 0.95
N LEU A 5 -2.47 17.87 1.16
CA LEU A 5 -2.15 16.54 1.67
C LEU A 5 -1.77 16.68 3.15
N PRO A 6 -2.31 15.83 4.05
CA PRO A 6 -2.04 15.91 5.49
C PRO A 6 -0.55 15.72 5.81
N ASP A 7 -0.11 16.32 6.91
CA ASP A 7 1.27 16.36 7.44
C ASP A 7 1.78 15.00 7.97
N THR A 8 1.50 13.89 7.29
CA THR A 8 2.27 12.65 7.49
C THR A 8 3.46 12.71 6.55
N GLU A 9 4.67 12.91 7.12
CA GLU A 9 5.90 13.06 6.34
C GLU A 9 6.26 11.77 5.61
N MET A 10 6.07 11.75 4.29
CA MET A 10 6.62 10.69 3.44
C MET A 10 8.14 10.59 3.60
N SER A 11 8.66 9.36 3.73
CA SER A 11 10.10 9.16 3.89
C SER A 11 10.91 9.76 2.72
N PRO A 12 12.12 10.31 2.95
CA PRO A 12 12.92 10.94 1.88
C PRO A 12 13.22 10.00 0.70
N THR A 13 13.42 8.71 0.98
CA THR A 13 13.66 7.67 -0.03
C THR A 13 12.42 7.43 -0.89
N SER A 14 11.25 7.33 -0.25
CA SER A 14 9.96 7.15 -0.93
C SER A 14 9.64 8.35 -1.81
N ARG A 15 9.86 9.57 -1.28
CA ARG A 15 9.70 10.82 -2.03
C ARG A 15 10.63 10.93 -3.23
N ARG A 16 11.88 10.51 -3.10
CA ARG A 16 12.84 10.48 -4.21
C ARG A 16 12.39 9.52 -5.30
N LEU A 17 12.04 8.29 -4.93
CA LEU A 17 11.59 7.27 -5.88
C LEU A 17 10.30 7.70 -6.60
N LEU A 18 9.34 8.32 -5.88
CA LEU A 18 8.12 8.86 -6.47
C LEU A 18 8.41 9.92 -7.55
N ARG A 19 9.42 10.77 -7.34
CA ARG A 19 9.83 11.80 -8.32
C ARG A 19 10.56 11.23 -9.51
N GLU A 20 11.45 10.26 -9.29
CA GLU A 20 12.31 9.67 -10.32
C GLU A 20 11.55 8.67 -11.19
N SER A 21 10.70 7.84 -10.59
CA SER A 21 9.89 6.84 -11.28
C SER A 21 8.57 6.55 -10.55
N PRO A 22 7.48 7.28 -10.87
CA PRO A 22 6.19 7.13 -10.20
C PRO A 22 5.61 5.72 -10.33
N LEU A 23 5.79 5.06 -11.48
CA LEU A 23 5.25 3.71 -11.70
C LEU A 23 6.00 2.66 -10.87
N ASP A 24 7.32 2.77 -10.78
CA ASP A 24 8.13 1.88 -9.93
C ASP A 24 7.84 2.12 -8.45
N TRP A 25 7.58 3.38 -8.07
CA TRP A 25 7.15 3.70 -6.71
C TRP A 25 5.83 2.99 -6.35
N VAL A 26 4.81 3.09 -7.22
CA VAL A 26 3.52 2.39 -7.00
C VAL A 26 3.73 0.88 -6.90
N ALA A 27 4.50 0.28 -7.82
CA ALA A 27 4.79 -1.15 -7.80
C ALA A 27 5.56 -1.58 -6.53
N SER A 28 6.51 -0.76 -6.07
CA SER A 28 7.25 -0.99 -4.83
C SER A 28 6.33 -0.96 -3.61
N ARG A 29 5.50 0.09 -3.46
CA ARG A 29 4.58 0.19 -2.32
C ARG A 29 3.60 -0.99 -2.30
N LYS A 30 3.09 -1.45 -3.46
CA LYS A 30 2.19 -2.63 -3.53
C LYS A 30 2.89 -3.88 -3.01
N ARG A 31 4.11 -4.13 -3.49
CA ARG A 31 4.89 -5.31 -3.11
C ARG A 31 5.23 -5.29 -1.62
N SER A 32 5.65 -4.13 -1.09
CA SER A 32 5.96 -3.97 0.32
C SER A 32 4.71 -4.14 1.19
N LEU A 33 3.58 -3.57 0.79
CA LEU A 33 2.32 -3.69 1.52
C LEU A 33 1.86 -5.15 1.57
N ARG A 34 2.00 -5.87 0.44
CA ARG A 34 1.70 -7.30 0.36
C ARG A 34 2.56 -8.11 1.33
N SER A 35 3.87 -7.85 1.39
CA SER A 35 4.79 -8.54 2.32
C SER A 35 4.40 -8.28 3.78
N ALA A 36 4.20 -7.01 4.13
CA ALA A 36 3.86 -6.59 5.49
C ALA A 36 2.54 -7.21 5.98
N LEU A 37 1.52 -7.26 5.11
CA LEU A 37 0.24 -7.91 5.40
C LEU A 37 0.39 -9.42 5.64
N LEU A 38 1.20 -10.12 4.82
CA LEU A 38 1.47 -11.56 4.99
C LEU A 38 2.26 -11.88 6.26
N GLU A 39 3.16 -10.99 6.65
CA GLU A 39 4.01 -11.13 7.83
C GLU A 39 3.31 -10.68 9.12
N GLY A 40 2.15 -10.02 9.01
CA GLY A 40 1.44 -9.43 10.15
C GLY A 40 2.16 -8.21 10.75
N ASP A 41 3.01 -7.55 9.96
CA ASP A 41 3.77 -6.37 10.38
C ASP A 41 2.92 -5.10 10.25
N GLN A 42 2.15 -4.80 11.31
CA GLN A 42 1.25 -3.65 11.34
C GLN A 42 2.00 -2.30 11.23
N GLU A 43 3.20 -2.19 11.79
CA GLU A 43 4.00 -0.95 11.72
C GLU A 43 4.41 -0.66 10.28
N ALA A 44 4.84 -1.69 9.54
CA ALA A 44 5.16 -1.55 8.12
C ALA A 44 3.92 -1.26 7.27
N VAL A 45 2.77 -1.89 7.57
CA VAL A 45 1.50 -1.58 6.91
C VAL A 45 1.14 -0.11 7.07
N ASP A 46 1.14 0.39 8.31
CA ASP A 46 0.79 1.77 8.63
C ASP A 46 1.73 2.76 7.92
N ALA A 47 3.04 2.51 7.96
CA ALA A 47 4.03 3.35 7.30
C ALA A 47 3.84 3.42 5.76
N ILE A 48 3.46 2.31 5.14
CA ILE A 48 3.21 2.26 3.69
C ILE A 48 1.90 2.95 3.33
N VAL A 49 0.84 2.74 4.14
CA VAL A 49 -0.44 3.42 3.96
C VAL A 49 -0.28 4.92 4.11
N ASP A 50 0.51 5.40 5.07
CA ASP A 50 0.83 6.81 5.26
C ASP A 50 1.60 7.40 4.05
N ASP A 51 2.62 6.69 3.55
CA ASP A 51 3.33 7.04 2.33
C ASP A 51 2.37 7.19 1.13
N VAL A 52 1.39 6.30 0.99
CA VAL A 52 0.38 6.35 -0.08
C VAL A 52 -0.63 7.47 0.17
N ALA A 53 -1.08 7.65 1.41
CA ALA A 53 -2.01 8.69 1.82
C ALA A 53 -1.45 10.08 1.56
N HIS A 54 -0.13 10.26 1.68
CA HIS A 54 0.55 11.50 1.31
C HIS A 54 0.44 11.83 -0.18
N VAL A 55 0.11 10.89 -1.06
CA VAL A 55 -0.02 11.14 -2.51
C VAL A 55 -1.48 11.29 -2.93
N ILE A 56 -2.35 10.40 -2.44
CA ILE A 56 -3.73 10.25 -2.93
C ILE A 56 -4.79 10.52 -1.87
N GLY A 57 -4.41 10.83 -0.63
CA GLY A 57 -5.32 10.99 0.49
C GLY A 57 -5.56 9.69 1.27
N ILE A 58 -5.82 9.81 2.56
CA ILE A 58 -5.97 8.67 3.49
C ILE A 58 -7.12 7.73 3.13
N ARG A 59 -8.24 8.27 2.62
CA ARG A 59 -9.40 7.47 2.23
C ARG A 59 -9.06 6.56 1.05
N GLU A 60 -8.42 7.12 0.03
CA GLU A 60 -7.98 6.42 -1.16
C GLU A 60 -6.86 5.41 -0.84
N ALA A 61 -5.94 5.75 0.07
CA ALA A 61 -4.91 4.82 0.55
C ALA A 61 -5.49 3.61 1.28
N ASN A 62 -6.52 3.81 2.12
CA ASN A 62 -7.22 2.71 2.79
C ASN A 62 -7.93 1.79 1.78
N TRP A 63 -8.58 2.34 0.76
CA TRP A 63 -9.15 1.53 -0.33
C TRP A 63 -8.09 0.72 -1.06
N TRP A 64 -6.94 1.34 -1.32
CA TRP A 64 -5.82 0.68 -1.98
C TRP A 64 -5.27 -0.48 -1.15
N MET A 65 -5.19 -0.33 0.18
CA MET A 65 -4.86 -1.41 1.10
C MET A 65 -5.86 -2.56 1.04
N LEU A 66 -7.16 -2.25 1.09
CA LEU A 66 -8.22 -3.27 0.98
C LEU A 66 -8.14 -4.03 -0.34
N SER A 67 -7.86 -3.36 -1.47
CA SER A 67 -7.67 -4.05 -2.76
C SER A 67 -6.46 -4.98 -2.76
N VAL A 68 -5.37 -4.63 -2.07
CA VAL A 68 -4.23 -5.55 -1.91
C VAL A 68 -4.59 -6.72 -1.00
N MET A 69 -5.43 -6.50 0.03
CA MET A 69 -5.92 -7.57 0.90
C MET A 69 -6.84 -8.55 0.16
N GLU A 70 -7.70 -8.05 -0.74
CA GLU A 70 -8.60 -8.85 -1.57
C GLU A 70 -7.84 -9.86 -2.44
N GLU A 71 -6.66 -9.49 -2.95
CA GLU A 71 -5.78 -10.41 -3.71
C GLU A 71 -5.35 -11.65 -2.91
N PHE A 72 -5.47 -11.66 -1.58
CA PHE A 72 -5.21 -12.83 -0.75
C PHE A 72 -6.43 -13.74 -0.58
N ILE A 73 -7.64 -13.18 -0.65
CA ILE A 73 -8.90 -13.92 -0.43
C ILE A 73 -9.18 -14.83 -1.63
N ASP A 74 -8.88 -14.37 -2.85
CA ASP A 74 -8.94 -15.20 -4.08
C ASP A 74 -8.00 -16.42 -4.04
N PHE A 75 -7.02 -16.45 -3.12
CA PHE A 75 -6.11 -17.58 -2.95
C PHE A 75 -6.65 -18.66 -1.99
N VAL A 76 -7.61 -18.31 -1.13
CA VAL A 76 -8.17 -19.21 -0.09
C VAL A 76 -9.38 -19.99 -0.60
N ASP A 77 -10.07 -19.50 -1.63
CA ASP A 77 -11.28 -20.12 -2.19
C ASP A 77 -11.00 -21.24 -3.23
N ILE A 78 -9.73 -21.64 -3.42
CA ILE A 78 -9.35 -22.71 -4.37
C ILE A 78 -9.22 -24.09 -3.68
N ASP A 79 -9.15 -24.15 -2.34
CA ASP A 79 -8.95 -25.40 -1.59
C ASP A 79 -10.20 -25.89 -0.81
N SER A 80 -11.34 -25.20 -0.91
CA SER A 80 -12.59 -25.55 -0.21
C SER A 80 -13.50 -26.53 -0.98
N ASP A 81 -13.19 -26.86 -2.24
CA ASP A 81 -14.00 -27.74 -3.11
C ASP A 81 -13.50 -29.19 -3.19
N VAL A 82 -12.82 -29.70 -2.15
CA VAL A 82 -12.42 -31.11 -2.05
C VAL A 82 -13.12 -31.78 -0.86
N GLU A 83 -14.40 -32.12 -1.04
CA GLU A 83 -15.11 -33.16 -0.27
C GLU A 83 -15.29 -34.44 -1.11
#